data_AF-W2ETG3-F1
#
_entry.id   AF-W2ETG3-F1
#
_cell.length_a   1.000
_cell.length_b   1.000
_cell.length_c   1.000
_cell.angle_alpha   90.00
_cell.angle_beta   90.00
_cell.angle_gamma   90.00
#
_symmetry.space_group_name_H-M   'P 1'
#
loop_
_entity.id
_entity.type
_entity.pdbx_description
1 polymer ?
#
loop_
_entity_poly.entity_id
_entity_poly.type
_entity_poly.pdbx_seq_one_letter_code
_entity_poly.pdbx_strand_id
1 'polypeptide(L)' 'MTISTSPTASTRPLPVELVDGLSGLLYLVPRGPLTLEECEALSAVLAARAAAVRTRRADADRGTPVAG' A
#
# COMPACT_ATOMS: atom_id res chain seq x y z
N MET A 1 -25.42 -14.06 -10.25
CA MET A 1 -24.85 -14.05 -8.89
C MET A 1 -23.44 -13.50 -8.99
N THR A 2 -23.24 -12.22 -8.71
CA THR A 2 -21.92 -11.59 -8.68
C THR A 2 -21.36 -11.76 -7.28
N ILE A 3 -20.37 -12.64 -7.14
CA ILE A 3 -19.67 -12.86 -5.87
C ILE A 3 -18.73 -11.66 -5.69
N SER A 4 -19.15 -10.69 -4.88
CA SER A 4 -18.27 -9.62 -4.43
C SER A 4 -17.40 -10.20 -3.32
N THR A 5 -16.19 -10.64 -3.67
CA THR A 5 -15.19 -11.02 -2.68
C THR A 5 -14.67 -9.73 -2.05
N SER A 6 -15.37 -9.21 -1.04
CA SER A 6 -14.72 -8.28 -0.12
C SER A 6 -13.53 -9.04 0.46
N PRO A 7 -12.27 -8.60 0.28
CA PRO A 7 -11.16 -9.28 0.92
C PRO A 7 -11.44 -9.18 2.41
N THR A 8 -11.73 -10.31 3.05
CA THR A 8 -11.64 -10.44 4.50
C THR A 8 -10.17 -10.27 4.81
N ALA A 9 -9.74 -9.01 4.88
CA ALA A 9 -8.44 -8.64 5.39
C ALA A 9 -8.37 -9.29 6.75
N SER A 10 -7.53 -10.31 6.86
CA SER A 10 -7.18 -10.93 8.11
C SER A 10 -6.81 -9.78 9.06
N THR A 11 -7.69 -9.47 10.02
CA THR A 11 -7.53 -8.34 10.97
C THR A 11 -6.43 -8.65 12.00
N ARG A 12 -5.55 -9.62 11.72
CA ARG A 12 -4.36 -9.83 12.53
C ARG A 12 -3.34 -8.77 12.12
N PRO A 13 -2.94 -7.87 13.03
CA PRO A 13 -1.93 -6.87 12.70
C PRO A 13 -0.66 -7.59 12.29
N LEU A 14 -0.12 -7.23 11.12
CA LEU A 14 1.20 -7.70 10.70
C LEU A 14 2.24 -7.25 11.74
N PRO A 15 3.25 -8.07 12.06
CA PRO A 15 4.33 -7.66 12.95
C PRO A 15 5.32 -6.72 12.24
N VAL A 16 4.81 -5.78 11.44
CA VAL A 16 5.54 -4.72 10.78
C VAL A 16 4.75 -3.43 10.89
N GLU A 17 5.42 -2.38 11.32
CA GLU A 17 4.89 -1.02 11.27
C GLU A 17 5.33 -0.35 9.97
N LEU A 18 4.39 0.33 9.31
CA LEU A 18 4.63 1.09 8.09
C LEU A 18 4.68 2.57 8.44
N VAL A 19 5.83 3.21 8.21
CA VAL A 19 6.06 4.62 8.56
C VAL A 19 6.33 5.43 7.29
N ASP A 20 5.56 6.49 7.10
CA ASP A 20 5.81 7.46 6.03
C ASP A 20 6.96 8.39 6.37
N GLY A 21 7.99 8.33 5.55
CA GLY A 21 9.16 9.20 5.60
C GLY A 21 8.88 10.57 4.98
N LEU A 22 9.58 11.58 5.49
CA LEU A 22 9.51 12.96 4.97
C LEU A 22 9.99 13.08 3.52
N SER A 23 10.82 12.15 3.05
CA SER A 23 11.34 12.07 1.68
C SER A 23 10.40 11.35 0.70
N GLY A 24 9.17 11.00 1.13
CA GLY A 24 8.25 10.18 0.33
C GLY A 24 8.64 8.70 0.28
N LEU A 25 9.64 8.29 1.08
CA LEU A 25 10.00 6.90 1.29
C LEU A 25 9.05 6.25 2.30
N LEU A 26 8.74 4.97 2.10
CA LEU A 26 8.05 4.15 3.08
C LEU A 26 9.07 3.31 3.85
N TYR A 27 9.10 3.46 5.17
CA TYR A 27 9.92 2.64 6.05
C TYR A 27 9.10 1.48 6.59
N LEU A 28 9.68 0.28 6.55
CA LEU A 28 9.14 -0.92 7.16
C LEU A 28 9.92 -1.19 8.45
N VAL A 29 9.23 -1.22 9.59
CA VAL A 29 9.82 -1.48 10.90
C VAL A 29 9.32 -2.83 11.43
N PRO A 30 10.09 -3.92 11.29
CA PRO A 30 9.72 -5.22 11.82
C PRO A 30 9.65 -5.19 13.35
N ARG A 31 8.59 -5.76 13.92
CA ARG A 31 8.38 -5.97 15.37
C ARG A 31 8.70 -7.40 15.80
N GLY A 32 8.98 -8.28 14.85
CA GLY A 32 9.33 -9.68 15.07
C GLY A 32 9.66 -10.39 13.75
N PRO A 33 10.02 -11.68 13.80
CA PRO A 33 10.17 -12.48 12.59
C PRO A 33 8.82 -12.60 11.88
N LEU A 34 8.87 -12.61 10.55
CA LEU A 34 7.70 -12.79 9.71
C LEU A 34 7.56 -14.26 9.31
N THR A 35 6.34 -14.77 9.41
CA THR A 35 5.99 -16.03 8.74
C THR A 35 5.82 -15.81 7.24
N LEU A 36 5.79 -16.89 6.46
CA LEU A 36 5.53 -16.81 5.02
C LEU A 36 4.16 -16.16 4.73
N GLU A 37 3.12 -16.54 5.48
CA GLU A 37 1.78 -15.96 5.35
C GLU A 37 1.77 -14.46 5.64
N GLU A 38 2.51 -14.02 6.65
CA GLU A 38 2.65 -12.59 6.98
C GLU A 38 3.43 -11.84 5.91
N CYS A 39 4.43 -12.46 5.28
CA CYS A 39 5.12 -11.90 4.12
C CYS A 39 4.18 -11.73 2.92
N GLU A 40 3.33 -12.71 2.62
CA GLU A 40 2.34 -12.63 1.56
C GLU A 40 1.33 -11.51 1.82
N ALA A 41 0.80 -11.43 3.05
CA ALA A 41 -0.10 -10.35 3.45
C ALA A 41 0.58 -8.97 3.37
N LEU A 42 1.84 -8.85 3.81
CA LEU A 42 2.61 -7.62 3.68
C LEU A 42 2.81 -7.23 2.21
N SER A 43 3.07 -8.19 1.33
CA SER A 43 3.22 -7.94 -0.10
C SER A 43 1.94 -7.35 -0.72
N ALA A 44 0.77 -7.85 -0.34
CA ALA A 44 -0.52 -7.34 -0.80
C ALA A 44 -0.76 -5.90 -0.34
N VAL A 45 -0.43 -5.57 0.92
CA VAL A 45 -0.53 -4.21 1.45
C VAL A 45 0.38 -3.24 0.68
N LEU A 46 1.63 -3.64 0.43
CA LEU A 46 2.58 -2.83 -0.33
C LEU A 46 2.14 -2.62 -1.79
N ALA A 47 1.60 -3.66 -2.43
CA ALA A 47 1.09 -3.57 -3.79
C ALA A 47 -0.11 -2.60 -3.91
N ALA A 48 -1.07 -2.70 -2.99
CA ALA A 48 -2.21 -1.78 -2.94
C ALA A 48 -1.77 -0.33 -2.74
N ARG A 49 -0.78 -0.12 -1.87
CA ARG A 49 -0.22 1.21 -1.61
C ARG A 49 0.51 1.78 -2.82
N ALA A 50 1.32 0.97 -3.49
CA ALA A 50 2.02 1.36 -4.72
C ALA A 50 1.03 1.75 -5.83
N ALA A 51 -0.09 1.03 -5.96
CA ALA A 51 -1.16 1.40 -6.88
C ALA A 51 -1.76 2.78 -6.53
N ALA A 52 -2.05 3.03 -5.25
CA ALA A 52 -2.58 4.32 -4.79
C ALA A 52 -1.60 5.49 -4.98
N VAL A 53 -0.29 5.26 -4.87
CA VAL A 53 0.73 6.28 -5.17
C VAL A 53 0.77 6.60 -6.66
N ARG A 54 0.66 5.58 -7.53
CA ARG A 54 0.65 5.76 -8.98
C ARG A 54 -0.57 6.55 -9.45
N THR A 55 -1.76 6.27 -8.90
CA THR A 55 -2.97 7.02 -9.25
C THR A 55 -2.85 8.49 -8.87
N ARG A 56 -2.39 8.79 -7.63
CA ARG A 56 -2.15 10.18 -7.21
C ARG A 56 -1.13 10.91 -8.09
N ARG A 57 -0.07 10.21 -8.53
CA ARG A 57 0.92 10.81 -9.43
C ARG A 57 0.34 11.07 -10.82
N ALA A 58 -0.46 10.16 -11.35
CA ALA A 58 -1.15 10.34 -12.63
C ALA A 58 -2.16 11.49 -12.58
N ASP A 59 -2.88 11.65 -11.47
CA ASP A 59 -3.78 12.79 -11.25
C ASP A 59 -3.01 14.11 -11.13
N ALA A 60 -1.88 14.12 -10.43
CA ALA A 60 -1.03 15.30 -10.29
C ALA A 60 -0.42 15.74 -11.64
N ASP A 61 -0.01 14.78 -12.49
CA ASP A 61 0.53 15.03 -13.83
C ASP A 61 -0.55 15.55 -14.81
N ARG A 62 -1.79 15.08 -14.66
CA ARG A 62 -2.94 15.51 -15.46
C ARG A 62 -3.48 16.89 -15.05
N GLY A 63 -3.11 17.38 -13.87
CA GLY A 63 -3.63 18.60 -13.25
C GLY A 63 -2.96 19.92 -13.67
N THR A 64 -1.94 19.92 -14.53
CA THR A 64 -1.39 21.16 -15.10
C THR A 64 -2.07 21.49 -16.43
N PRO A 65 -3.09 22.37 -16.45
CA PRO A 65 -3.45 23.02 -17.70
C PRO A 65 -2.27 23.90 -18.10
N VAL A 66 -1.65 23.60 -19.24
CA VAL A 66 -0.77 24.55 -19.92
C VAL A 66 -1.68 25.67 -20.41
N ALA A 67 -1.84 26.71 -19.60
CA ALA A 67 -2.44 27.95 -20.06
C ALA A 67 -1.39 28.64 -20.95
N GLY A 68 -1.54 28.44 -22.26
CA GLY A 68 -0.81 29.12 -23.33
C GLY A 68 -1.79 29.53 -24.40
#